data_AF-A0A373FFP9-F1
#
_entry.id   AF-A0A373FFP9-F1
#
_cell.length_a   1.000
_cell.length_b   1.000
_cell.length_c   1.000
_cell.angle_alpha   90.00
_cell.angle_beta   90.00
_cell.angle_gamma   90.00
#
_symmetry.space_group_name_H-M   'P 1'
#
loop_
_entity.id
_entity.type
_entity.pdbx_description
1 polymer ?
#
loop_
_entity_poly.entity_id
_entity_poly.type
_entity_poly.pdbx_seq_one_letter_code
_entity_poly.pdbx_strand_id
1 'polypeptide(L)' 'MQVSQSIDTSSCPLCGQPNQCAISAGLPPESCWCMQTPVSKEALERLPAEERGKRCICPVCAQPLPPTDSTA' A
#
# COMPACT_ATOMS: atom_id res chain seq x y z
N MET A 1 17.33 15.63 16.23
CA MET A 1 17.35 14.77 15.04
C MET A 1 16.11 15.13 14.24
N GLN A 2 16.27 15.94 13.20
CA GLN A 2 15.19 16.59 12.47
C GLN A 2 14.43 15.55 11.63
N VAL A 3 13.10 15.55 11.74
CA VAL A 3 12.20 14.78 10.86
C VAL A 3 12.38 15.31 9.44
N SER A 4 13.11 14.55 8.61
CA SER A 4 13.15 14.73 7.17
C SER A 4 11.75 14.51 6.62
N GLN A 5 11.04 15.60 6.32
CA GLN A 5 9.76 15.58 5.61
C GLN A 5 9.98 15.35 4.12
N SER A 6 10.62 14.24 3.78
CA SER A 6 10.54 13.66 2.44
C SER A 6 9.12 13.12 2.27
N ILE A 7 8.44 13.50 1.20
CA ILE A 7 7.17 12.89 0.80
C ILE A 7 7.43 11.38 0.71
N ASP A 8 7.04 10.62 1.74
CA ASP A 8 7.37 9.20 1.86
C ASP A 8 6.52 8.38 0.89
N THR A 9 6.96 8.30 -0.35
CA THR A 9 6.39 7.40 -1.37
C THR A 9 6.56 5.92 -0.99
N SER A 10 7.40 5.64 0.03
CA SER A 10 7.64 4.33 0.63
C SER A 10 6.66 3.98 1.75
N SER A 11 5.72 4.87 2.11
CA SER A 11 4.71 4.62 3.15
C SER A 11 3.34 4.32 2.55
N CYS A 12 2.63 3.38 3.17
CA CYS A 12 1.29 3.00 2.78
C CYS A 12 0.29 4.09 3.18
N PRO A 13 -0.53 4.60 2.26
CA PRO A 13 -1.51 5.64 2.56
C PRO A 13 -2.68 5.16 3.45
N LEU A 14 -2.85 3.83 3.61
CA LEU A 14 -3.93 3.26 4.43
C LEU A 14 -3.56 3.11 5.91
N CYS A 15 -2.29 2.82 6.22
CA CYS A 15 -1.85 2.52 7.59
C CYS A 15 -0.58 3.24 8.03
N GLY A 16 0.08 4.00 7.14
CA GLY A 16 1.33 4.73 7.42
C GLY A 16 2.58 3.85 7.52
N GLN A 17 2.45 2.52 7.52
CA GLN A 17 3.56 1.57 7.55
C GLN A 17 4.30 1.50 6.20
N PRO A 18 5.54 0.99 6.15
CA PRO A 18 6.25 0.81 4.88
C PRO A 18 5.42 -0.01 3.88
N ASN A 19 5.27 0.52 2.67
CA ASN A 19 4.54 -0.14 1.58
C ASN A 19 5.33 -1.28 0.92
N GLN A 20 6.62 -1.43 1.25
CA GLN A 20 7.54 -2.42 0.68
C GLN A 20 7.62 -2.36 -0.86
N CYS A 21 7.40 -1.19 -1.45
CA CYS A 21 7.50 -1.00 -2.90
C CYS A 21 8.96 -1.10 -3.36
N ALA A 22 9.25 -2.09 -4.23
CA ALA A 22 10.57 -2.24 -4.84
C ALA A 22 10.95 -1.00 -5.68
N ILE A 23 10.02 -0.42 -6.44
CA ILE A 23 10.28 0.77 -7.26
C ILE A 23 10.72 1.96 -6.41
N SER A 24 10.02 2.21 -5.29
CA SER A 24 10.40 3.28 -4.36
C SER A 24 11.76 3.04 -3.70
N ALA A 25 12.19 1.77 -3.61
CA ALA A 25 13.51 1.38 -3.13
C ALA A 25 14.59 1.36 -4.24
N GLY A 26 14.26 1.72 -5.49
CA GLY A 26 15.19 1.66 -6.62
C GLY A 26 15.47 0.25 -7.14
N LEU A 27 14.63 -0.71 -6.79
CA LEU A 27 14.69 -2.11 -7.22
C LEU A 27 13.74 -2.37 -8.40
N PRO A 28 13.97 -3.42 -9.20
CA PRO A 28 13.14 -3.71 -10.36
C PRO A 28 11.71 -4.10 -9.97
N PRO A 29 10.68 -3.78 -10.79
CA PRO A 29 9.28 -4.03 -10.47
C PRO A 29 8.99 -5.50 -10.20
N GLU A 30 9.66 -6.42 -10.91
CA GLU A 30 9.53 -7.87 -10.74
C GLU A 30 9.87 -8.35 -9.32
N SER A 31 10.70 -7.60 -8.59
CA SER A 31 11.05 -7.91 -7.20
C SER A 31 10.03 -7.37 -6.19
N CYS A 32 9.04 -6.58 -6.63
CA CYS A 32 8.02 -6.02 -5.76
C CYS A 32 7.09 -7.12 -5.23
N TRP A 33 6.75 -7.07 -3.95
CA TRP A 33 5.83 -8.04 -3.34
C TRP A 33 4.47 -8.08 -4.08
N CYS A 34 4.00 -6.94 -4.61
CA CYS A 34 2.71 -6.85 -5.30
C CYS A 34 2.70 -7.55 -6.67
N MET A 35 3.87 -7.84 -7.24
CA MET A 35 4.00 -8.67 -8.46
C MET A 35 3.98 -10.16 -8.14
N GLN A 36 4.31 -10.53 -6.89
CA GLN A 36 4.38 -11.91 -6.44
C GLN A 36 3.10 -12.35 -5.72
N THR A 37 2.36 -11.41 -5.12
CA THR A 37 1.14 -11.67 -4.35
C THR A 37 -0.05 -10.92 -4.95
N PRO A 38 -1.21 -11.58 -5.12
CA PRO A 38 -2.42 -10.90 -5.60
C PRO A 38 -2.85 -9.79 -4.65
N VAL A 39 -3.17 -8.62 -5.22
CA VAL A 39 -3.68 -7.46 -4.51
C VAL A 39 -5.21 -7.42 -4.63
N SER A 40 -5.92 -7.36 -3.50
CA SER A 40 -7.38 -7.31 -3.51
C SER A 40 -7.89 -6.02 -4.15
N LYS A 41 -8.86 -6.15 -5.05
CA LYS A 41 -9.52 -5.00 -5.67
C LYS A 41 -10.21 -4.11 -4.62
N GLU A 42 -10.86 -4.73 -3.63
CA GLU A 42 -11.48 -4.01 -2.51
C GLU A 42 -10.48 -3.14 -1.73
N ALA A 43 -9.23 -3.61 -1.56
CA ALA A 43 -8.19 -2.81 -0.93
C ALA A 43 -7.81 -1.59 -1.77
N LEU A 44 -7.75 -1.72 -3.10
CA LEU A 44 -7.50 -0.60 -4.02
C LEU A 44 -8.68 0.38 -4.07
N GLU A 45 -9.90 -0.10 -3.93
CA GLU A 45 -11.10 0.73 -3.84
C GLU A 45 -11.17 1.54 -2.54
N ARG A 46 -10.45 1.15 -1.49
CA ARG A 46 -10.33 1.94 -0.26
C ARG A 46 -9.33 3.09 -0.35
N LEU A 47 -8.47 3.10 -1.37
CA LEU A 47 -7.51 4.17 -1.55
C LEU A 47 -8.19 5.50 -1.90
N PRO A 48 -7.69 6.64 -1.39
CA PRO A 48 -8.10 7.94 -1.89
C PRO A 48 -7.89 8.02 -3.40
N ALA A 49 -8.84 8.61 -4.13
CA ALA A 49 -8.74 8.71 -5.59
C ALA A 49 -7.46 9.43 -6.05
N GLU A 50 -6.98 10.38 -5.25
CA GLU A 50 -5.74 11.11 -5.45
C GLU A 50 -4.47 10.25 -5.31
N GLU A 51 -4.52 9.16 -4.53
CA GLU A 51 -3.39 8.24 -4.27
C GLU A 51 -3.41 7.00 -5.17
N ARG A 52 -4.57 6.67 -5.76
CA ARG A 52 -4.73 5.52 -6.67
C ARG A 52 -3.80 5.66 -7.88
N GLY A 53 -2.97 4.64 -8.10
CA GLY A 53 -1.99 4.61 -9.17
C GLY A 53 -0.75 5.49 -8.95
N LYS A 54 -0.66 6.21 -7.81
CA LYS A 54 0.50 7.04 -7.45
C LYS A 54 1.34 6.44 -6.33
N ARG A 55 0.70 5.82 -5.33
CA ARG A 55 1.39 5.19 -4.20
C ARG A 55 1.00 3.73 -4.04
N CYS A 56 1.98 2.90 -3.71
CA CYS A 56 1.75 1.51 -3.38
C CYS A 56 1.21 1.37 -1.95
N ILE A 57 0.38 0.34 -1.74
CA ILE A 57 -0.05 -0.10 -0.42
C ILE A 57 0.92 -1.14 0.15
N CYS A 58 0.82 -1.46 1.43
CA CYS A 58 1.59 -2.55 2.03
C CYS A 58 0.88 -3.90 1.83
N PRO A 59 1.58 -5.05 1.92
CA PRO A 59 0.99 -6.38 1.75
C PRO A 59 -0.12 -6.69 2.76
N VAL A 60 -0.10 -6.05 3.94
CA VAL A 60 -1.15 -6.21 4.95
C VAL A 60 -2.44 -5.53 4.49
N CYS A 61 -2.35 -4.28 4.04
CA CYS A 61 -3.52 -3.53 3.57
C CYS A 61 -4.01 -3.99 2.20
N ALA A 62 -3.19 -4.72 1.44
CA ALA A 62 -3.55 -5.32 0.17
C ALA A 62 -4.47 -6.55 0.30
N GLN A 63 -4.62 -7.09 1.50
CA GLN A 63 -5.53 -8.18 1.78
C GLN A 63 -6.99 -7.69 1.81
N PRO A 64 -7.96 -8.56 1.48
CA PRO A 64 -9.35 -8.21 1.66
C PRO A 64 -9.61 -7.98 3.15
N LEU A 65 -10.47 -7.02 3.49
CA LEU A 65 -10.92 -6.90 4.87
C LEU A 65 -11.69 -8.17 5.24
N PRO A 66 -11.64 -8.61 6.52
CA PRO A 66 -12.64 -9.54 6.99
C PRO A 66 -14.02 -8.91 6.73
N PRO A 67 -15.02 -9.70 6.29
CA PRO A 67 -16.35 -9.17 6.09
C PRO A 67 -16.79 -8.52 7.39
N THR A 68 -16.92 -7.20 7.40
CA THR A 68 -17.56 -6.48 8.50
C THR A 68 -19.05 -6.75 8.41
N ASP A 69 -19.45 -7.96 8.75
CA ASP A 69 -20.79 -8.25 9.20
C ASP A 69 -20.84 -7.86 10.68
N SER A 70 -21.11 -6.57 10.92
CA SER A 70 -21.60 -6.09 12.20
C SER A 70 -23.03 -5.61 11.98
N THR A 71 -23.90 -6.57 11.71
CA THR A 71 -25.31 -6.50 12.10
C THR A 71 -25.52 -7.53 13.20
N ALA A 72 -25.40 -7.09 14.45
CA ALA A 72 -26.01 -7.75 15.61
C ALA A 72 -26.43 -6.68 16.61
#